data_AF-A0A5P9NIY1-F1
#
_entry.id   AF-A0A5P9NIY1-F1
#
_cell.length_a   1.000
_cell.length_b   1.000
_cell.length_c   1.000
_cell.angle_alpha   90.00
_cell.angle_beta   90.00
_cell.angle_gamma   90.00
#
_symmetry.space_group_name_H-M   'P 1'
#
loop_
_entity.id
_entity.type
_entity.pdbx_description
1 polymer ?
#
loop_
_entity_poly.entity_id
_entity_poly.type
_entity_poly.pdbx_seq_one_letter_code
_entity_poly.pdbx_strand_id
1 'polypeptide(L)'
;MKNSAQRILALMLFVFPLELAFAEEVTREEGLALMDECQRQREENIAPLREQEIENCVDQQGKDRDYCERYNRDFGESRSTATGGMRLGLFWDLPVCEDAFEAERYFKMNPRAKSFTLP
;
A
#
# COMPACT_ATOMS: atom_id res chain seq x y z
N MET A 1 -11.09 -29.73 61.35
CA MET A 1 -10.07 -28.68 61.10
C MET A 1 -10.05 -28.48 59.58
N LYS A 2 -10.82 -27.53 59.01
CA LYS A 2 -10.40 -26.16 58.60
C LYS A 2 -9.06 -26.22 57.85
N ASN A 3 -8.89 -25.91 56.56
CA ASN A 3 -9.52 -24.94 55.64
C ASN A 3 -9.17 -25.36 54.18
N SER A 4 -10.05 -25.26 53.19
CA SER A 4 -10.35 -24.05 52.40
C SER A 4 -9.12 -23.37 51.79
N ALA A 5 -8.66 -23.86 50.64
CA ALA A 5 -7.83 -23.11 49.69
C ALA A 5 -8.57 -23.15 48.35
N GLN A 6 -9.60 -22.30 48.23
CA GLN A 6 -9.50 -21.02 47.54
C GLN A 6 -9.57 -21.23 46.03
N ARG A 7 -10.81 -21.18 45.55
CA ARG A 7 -11.20 -20.98 44.16
C ARG A 7 -10.59 -19.66 43.69
N ILE A 8 -9.70 -19.68 42.70
CA ILE A 8 -9.39 -18.48 41.91
C ILE A 8 -9.80 -18.80 40.47
N LEU A 9 -11.05 -18.44 40.18
CA LEU A 9 -11.59 -18.34 38.84
C LEU A 9 -10.75 -17.27 38.12
N ALA A 10 -9.82 -17.68 37.26
CA ALA A 10 -9.05 -16.77 36.42
C ALA A 10 -10.00 -16.15 35.40
N LEU A 11 -10.56 -14.99 35.75
CA LEU A 11 -11.28 -14.12 34.84
C LEU A 11 -10.23 -13.54 33.88
N MET A 12 -9.94 -14.23 32.77
CA MET A 12 -9.24 -13.63 31.64
C MET A 12 -10.14 -12.52 31.09
N LEU A 13 -9.95 -11.31 31.59
CA LEU A 13 -10.33 -10.08 30.90
C LEU A 13 -9.57 -10.09 29.57
N PHE A 14 -10.22 -10.60 28.53
CA PHE A 14 -9.89 -10.28 27.16
C PHE A 14 -10.07 -8.77 27.02
N VAL A 15 -8.99 -8.03 27.29
CA VAL A 15 -8.83 -6.65 26.82
C VAL A 15 -8.67 -6.77 25.31
N PHE A 16 -9.79 -6.98 24.62
CA PHE A 16 -9.85 -6.82 23.19
C PHE A 16 -9.54 -5.34 22.95
N PRO A 17 -8.44 -4.98 22.26
CA PRO A 17 -8.32 -3.62 21.77
C PRO A 17 -9.52 -3.41 20.87
N LEU A 18 -10.45 -2.58 21.34
CA LEU A 18 -11.53 -2.09 20.52
C LEU A 18 -10.85 -1.14 19.53
N GLU A 19 -10.41 -1.68 18.40
CA GLU A 19 -10.06 -0.88 17.23
C GLU A 19 -11.36 -0.18 16.81
N LEU A 20 -11.59 0.98 17.41
CA LEU A 20 -12.55 1.94 16.92
C LEU A 20 -12.06 2.35 15.53
N ALA A 21 -12.60 1.70 14.50
CA ALA A 21 -12.55 2.20 13.14
C ALA A 21 -13.32 3.53 13.15
N PHE A 22 -12.60 4.63 13.32
CA PHE A 22 -13.15 5.94 13.04
C PHE A 22 -13.20 6.06 11.53
N ALA A 23 -14.40 6.12 10.99
CA ALA A 23 -14.61 6.40 9.59
C ALA A 23 -14.00 7.79 9.31
N GLU A 24 -12.87 7.81 8.60
CA GLU A 24 -12.10 9.03 8.34
C GLU A 24 -12.82 9.84 7.26
N GLU A 25 -13.18 11.08 7.59
CA GLU A 25 -13.72 12.02 6.61
C GLU A 25 -12.57 12.69 5.88
N VAL A 26 -12.46 12.44 4.57
CA VAL A 26 -11.43 12.98 3.69
C VAL A 26 -12.03 13.99 2.71
N THR A 27 -11.34 15.11 2.54
CA THR A 27 -11.60 16.11 1.50
C THR A 27 -10.94 15.72 0.17
N ARG A 28 -11.20 16.49 -0.88
CA ARG A 28 -10.54 16.28 -2.18
C ARG A 28 -9.02 16.48 -2.10
N GLU A 29 -8.58 17.43 -1.29
CA GLU A 29 -7.14 17.71 -1.11
C GLU A 29 -6.46 16.57 -0.36
N GLU A 30 -7.08 16.08 0.71
CA GLU A 30 -6.60 14.90 1.44
C GLU A 30 -6.60 13.63 0.57
N GLY A 31 -7.63 13.45 -0.29
CA GLY A 31 -7.65 12.37 -1.27
C GLY A 31 -6.48 12.42 -2.28
N LEU A 32 -6.02 13.62 -2.66
CA LEU A 32 -4.82 13.78 -3.48
C LEU A 32 -3.55 13.44 -2.67
N ALA A 33 -3.49 13.88 -1.42
CA ALA A 33 -2.39 13.55 -0.52
C ALA A 33 -2.28 12.03 -0.27
N LEU A 34 -3.39 11.30 -0.17
CA LEU A 34 -3.41 9.83 -0.11
C LEU A 34 -2.81 9.20 -1.37
N MET A 35 -3.07 9.76 -2.55
CA MET A 35 -2.47 9.27 -3.80
C MET A 35 -0.97 9.53 -3.85
N ASP A 36 -0.51 10.71 -3.43
CA ASP A 36 0.92 11.03 -3.33
C ASP A 36 1.63 10.09 -2.34
N GLU A 37 1.00 9.84 -1.20
CA GLU A 37 1.50 8.92 -0.18
C GLU A 37 1.54 7.47 -0.68
N CYS A 38 0.50 7.02 -1.39
CA CYS A 38 0.50 5.73 -2.09
C CYS A 38 1.70 5.63 -3.04
N GLN A 39 1.94 6.62 -3.89
CA GLN A 39 3.08 6.58 -4.82
C GLN A 39 4.42 6.58 -4.08
N ARG A 40 4.55 7.34 -2.99
CA ARG A 40 5.75 7.36 -2.16
C ARG A 40 6.04 5.98 -1.58
N GLN A 41 5.05 5.35 -0.93
CA GLN A 41 5.22 4.01 -0.36
C GLN A 41 5.47 2.95 -1.45
N ARG A 42 4.83 3.07 -2.62
CA ARG A 42 5.12 2.21 -3.77
C ARG A 42 6.60 2.32 -4.15
N GLU A 43 7.11 3.52 -4.32
CA GLU A 43 8.52 3.72 -4.71
C GLU A 43 9.49 3.19 -3.65
N GLU A 44 9.19 3.34 -2.36
CA GLU A 44 9.99 2.75 -1.28
C GLU A 44 10.09 1.23 -1.35
N ASN A 45 9.02 0.56 -1.79
CA ASN A 45 9.00 -0.89 -1.98
C ASN A 45 9.61 -1.32 -3.32
N ILE A 46 9.48 -0.51 -4.37
CA ILE A 46 9.99 -0.81 -5.71
C ILE A 46 11.50 -0.59 -5.79
N ALA A 47 12.03 0.48 -5.21
CA ALA A 47 13.45 0.86 -5.28
C ALA A 47 14.43 -0.28 -4.94
N PRO A 48 14.29 -1.03 -3.82
CA PRO A 48 15.21 -2.13 -3.53
C PRO A 48 15.11 -3.28 -4.54
N LEU A 49 13.92 -3.56 -5.08
CA LEU A 49 13.73 -4.57 -6.11
C LEU A 49 14.31 -4.14 -7.45
N ARG A 50 14.20 -2.84 -7.78
CA ARG A 50 14.81 -2.25 -8.96
C ARG A 50 16.32 -2.36 -8.91
N GLU A 51 16.94 -2.04 -7.77
CA GLU A 51 18.38 -2.20 -7.60
C GLU A 51 18.80 -3.66 -7.74
N GLN A 52 18.03 -4.59 -7.15
CA GLN A 52 18.30 -6.01 -7.31
C GLN A 52 18.29 -6.45 -8.79
N GLU A 53 17.37 -5.92 -9.61
CA GLU A 53 17.37 -6.24 -11.05
C GLU A 53 18.43 -5.50 -11.87
N ILE A 54 18.91 -4.36 -11.39
CA ILE A 54 20.09 -3.72 -11.96
C ILE A 54 21.32 -4.61 -11.71
N GLU A 55 21.52 -5.09 -10.48
CA GLU A 55 22.64 -5.98 -10.16
C GLU A 55 22.55 -7.30 -10.90
N ASN A 56 21.38 -7.92 -10.98
CA ASN A 56 21.20 -9.14 -11.77
C ASN A 56 21.51 -8.91 -13.26
N CYS A 57 21.16 -7.74 -13.80
CA CYS A 57 21.48 -7.37 -15.18
C CYS A 57 23.00 -7.23 -15.40
N VAL A 58 23.73 -6.65 -14.44
CA VAL A 58 25.19 -6.53 -14.50
C VAL A 58 25.85 -7.91 -14.34
N ASP A 59 25.52 -8.62 -13.28
CA ASP A 59 26.22 -9.84 -12.87
C ASP A 59 25.89 -11.04 -13.74
N GLN A 60 24.60 -11.24 -14.06
CA GLN A 60 24.14 -12.45 -14.75
C GLN A 60 24.09 -12.26 -16.27
N GLN A 61 23.84 -11.04 -16.75
CA GLN A 61 23.74 -10.75 -18.18
C GLN A 61 25.01 -10.08 -18.74
N GLY A 62 25.97 -9.73 -17.87
CA GLY A 62 27.25 -9.12 -18.26
C GLY A 62 27.10 -7.77 -18.94
N LYS A 63 26.05 -7.02 -18.61
CA LYS A 63 25.76 -5.70 -19.21
C LYS A 63 26.43 -4.59 -18.41
N ASP A 64 26.67 -3.48 -19.09
CA ASP A 64 27.13 -2.25 -18.44
C ASP A 64 26.06 -1.72 -17.46
N ARG A 65 26.49 -1.23 -16.29
CA ARG A 65 25.60 -0.64 -15.28
C ARG A 65 24.77 0.51 -15.86
N ASP A 66 25.33 1.37 -16.68
CA ASP A 66 24.61 2.47 -17.34
C ASP A 66 23.48 1.96 -18.23
N TYR A 67 23.68 0.82 -18.89
CA TYR A 67 22.62 0.16 -19.66
C TYR A 67 21.54 -0.40 -18.74
N CYS A 68 21.93 -1.10 -17.68
CA CYS A 68 21.00 -1.74 -16.75
C CYS A 68 20.13 -0.73 -16.00
N GLU A 69 20.68 0.41 -15.59
CA GLU A 69 19.93 1.50 -14.95
C GLU A 69 18.89 2.09 -15.90
N ARG A 70 19.27 2.39 -17.15
CA ARG A 70 18.31 2.87 -18.17
C ARG A 70 17.25 1.84 -18.51
N TYR A 71 17.62 0.57 -18.55
CA TYR A 71 16.74 -0.54 -18.89
C TYR A 71 15.70 -0.78 -17.78
N ASN A 72 16.12 -0.68 -16.51
CA ASN A 72 15.26 -0.90 -15.35
C ASN A 72 14.64 0.38 -14.77
N ARG A 73 14.78 1.55 -15.42
CA ARG A 73 14.24 2.83 -14.88
C ARG A 73 12.74 2.76 -14.56
N ASP A 74 11.98 2.07 -15.39
CA ASP A 74 10.52 1.92 -15.29
C ASP A 74 10.15 0.58 -14.61
N PHE A 75 11.09 -0.05 -13.92
CA PHE A 75 10.83 -1.28 -13.17
C PHE A 75 9.76 -1.01 -12.11
N GLY A 76 8.80 -1.93 -12.00
CA GLY A 76 7.67 -1.82 -11.08
C GLY A 76 6.50 -1.00 -11.60
N GLU A 77 6.64 -0.31 -12.74
CA GLU A 77 5.57 0.49 -13.33
C GLU A 77 4.60 -0.32 -14.18
N SER A 78 3.37 0.19 -14.27
CA SER A 78 2.35 -0.39 -15.14
C SER A 78 2.76 -0.20 -16.61
N ARG A 79 2.63 -1.25 -17.44
CA ARG A 79 3.02 -1.19 -18.85
C ARG A 79 2.08 -1.94 -19.76
N SER A 80 1.90 -1.43 -20.97
CA SER A 80 1.15 -2.13 -22.01
C SER A 80 1.90 -3.40 -22.43
N THR A 81 1.16 -4.49 -22.61
CA THR A 81 1.70 -5.75 -23.12
C THR A 81 1.70 -5.73 -24.65
N ALA A 82 2.55 -6.56 -25.27
CA ALA A 82 2.61 -6.68 -26.74
C ALA A 82 1.27 -7.13 -27.37
N THR A 83 0.38 -7.74 -26.59
CA THR A 83 -0.95 -8.20 -27.00
C THR A 83 -2.05 -7.16 -26.75
N GLY A 84 -1.70 -5.93 -26.37
CA GLY A 84 -2.64 -4.84 -26.12
C GLY A 84 -3.30 -4.85 -24.72
N GLY A 85 -2.86 -5.73 -23.82
CA GLY A 85 -3.28 -5.72 -22.42
C GLY A 85 -2.49 -4.72 -21.57
N MET A 86 -2.85 -4.60 -20.29
CA MET A 86 -2.10 -3.80 -19.32
C MET A 86 -1.55 -4.75 -18.25
N ARG A 87 -0.23 -4.71 -18.02
CA ARG A 87 0.37 -5.30 -16.82
C ARG A 87 0.28 -4.26 -15.71
N LEU A 88 -0.39 -4.60 -14.63
CA LEU A 88 -0.43 -3.77 -13.43
C LEU A 88 0.97 -3.62 -12.85
N GLY A 89 1.30 -2.40 -12.43
CA GLY A 89 2.51 -2.11 -11.66
C GLY A 89 2.50 -2.81 -10.30
N LEU A 90 3.64 -2.79 -9.63
CA LEU A 90 3.79 -3.39 -8.32
C LEU A 90 3.22 -2.47 -7.22
N PHE A 91 2.77 -3.10 -6.12
CA PHE A 91 2.36 -2.45 -4.86
C PHE A 91 1.17 -1.48 -4.96
N TRP A 92 0.28 -1.66 -5.94
CA TRP A 92 -0.98 -0.90 -5.99
C TRP A 92 -2.03 -1.39 -4.97
N ASP A 93 -1.76 -2.50 -4.29
CA ASP A 93 -2.57 -3.15 -3.25
C ASP A 93 -2.18 -2.73 -1.82
N LEU A 94 -1.32 -1.73 -1.66
CA LEU A 94 -1.04 -1.16 -0.34
C LEU A 94 -2.32 -0.50 0.23
N PRO A 95 -2.59 -0.57 1.54
CA PRO A 95 -3.82 -0.02 2.13
C PRO A 95 -4.06 1.46 1.77
N VAL A 96 -3.00 2.29 1.82
CA VAL A 96 -3.12 3.70 1.44
C VAL A 96 -3.49 3.92 -0.04
N CYS A 97 -3.11 2.98 -0.92
CA CYS A 97 -3.50 3.02 -2.32
C CYS A 97 -4.97 2.65 -2.50
N GLU A 98 -5.50 1.72 -1.70
CA GLU A 98 -6.92 1.39 -1.69
C GLU A 98 -7.75 2.62 -1.29
N ASP A 99 -7.39 3.29 -0.19
CA ASP A 99 -8.03 4.53 0.27
C ASP A 99 -7.96 5.64 -0.79
N ALA A 100 -6.79 5.82 -1.40
CA ALA A 100 -6.57 6.80 -2.45
C ALA A 100 -7.47 6.54 -3.67
N PHE A 101 -7.59 5.27 -4.10
CA PHE A 101 -8.45 4.90 -5.24
C PHE A 101 -9.93 5.08 -4.93
N GLU A 102 -10.34 4.84 -3.70
CA GLU A 102 -11.72 5.03 -3.28
C GLU A 102 -12.09 6.51 -3.20
N ALA A 103 -11.25 7.33 -2.57
CA ALA A 103 -11.42 8.77 -2.58
C ALA A 103 -11.45 9.33 -4.00
N GLU A 104 -10.50 8.92 -4.86
CA GLU A 104 -10.45 9.35 -6.25
C GLU A 104 -11.73 8.96 -7.01
N ARG A 105 -12.16 7.70 -6.91
CA ARG A 105 -13.38 7.18 -7.54
C ARG A 105 -14.60 7.98 -7.08
N TYR A 106 -14.73 8.22 -5.78
CA TYR A 106 -15.84 8.97 -5.20
C TYR A 106 -15.88 10.41 -5.73
N PHE A 107 -14.76 11.13 -5.69
CA PHE A 107 -14.71 12.53 -6.10
C PHE A 107 -14.81 12.74 -7.61
N LYS A 108 -14.46 11.73 -8.42
CA LYS A 108 -14.74 11.68 -9.86
C LYS A 108 -16.24 11.53 -10.13
N MET A 109 -16.93 10.66 -9.39
CA MET A 109 -18.38 10.46 -9.53
C MET A 109 -19.19 11.62 -8.93
N ASN A 110 -18.66 12.30 -7.92
CA ASN A 110 -19.33 13.36 -7.17
C ASN A 110 -18.52 14.67 -7.20
N PRO A 111 -18.45 15.38 -8.34
CA PRO A 111 -17.55 16.53 -8.50
C PRO A 111 -17.85 17.70 -7.56
N ARG A 112 -19.08 17.79 -7.02
CA ARG A 112 -19.50 18.85 -6.08
C ARG A 112 -19.41 18.44 -4.60
N ALA A 113 -19.09 17.18 -4.30
CA ALA A 113 -18.92 16.75 -2.92
C ALA A 113 -17.71 17.46 -2.30
N LYS A 114 -17.85 17.84 -1.02
CA LYS A 114 -16.79 18.49 -0.25
C LYS A 114 -15.91 17.50 0.50
N SER A 115 -16.50 16.37 0.89
CA SER A 115 -15.88 15.32 1.66
C SER A 115 -16.43 13.94 1.28
N PHE A 116 -15.72 12.92 1.70
CA PHE A 116 -16.00 11.50 1.54
C PHE A 116 -15.61 10.79 2.83
N THR A 117 -16.33 9.74 3.22
CA THR A 117 -15.99 8.93 4.38
C THR A 117 -15.40 7.62 3.87
N LEU A 118 -14.12 7.37 4.19
CA LEU A 118 -13.46 6.10 3.85
C LEU A 118 -14.17 4.95 4.58
N PRO A 119 -14.30 3.77 3.94
CA PRO A 119 -15.02 2.62 4.49
C PRO A 119 -14.29 1.90 5.62
#